data_AF-A0A1G6AY04-F1
#
_entry.id   AF-A0A1G6AY04-F1
#
_cell.length_a   1.000
_cell.length_b   1.000
_cell.length_c   1.000
_cell.angle_alpha   90.00
_cell.angle_beta   90.00
_cell.angle_gamma   90.00
#
_symmetry.space_group_name_H-M   'P 1'
#
loop_
_entity.id
_entity.type
_entity.pdbx_description
1 polymer ?
#
loop_
_entity_poly.entity_id
_entity_poly.type
_entity_poly.pdbx_seq_one_letter_code
_entity_poly.pdbx_strand_id
1 'polypeptide(L)'
;MKKIFITLALAGVMTGMLCACSSSASADVTSIEVSKDGEINNIIKEEFTEDYYSEDDLKSFIDEQVETYTSEHESAKIDVGSISYDEESGILTAKLTFGSYEDYAGFNSVTLYAASVIQAMADGYSFDEDFYDINSVAEAETEADSSASDSLSTQEETNYASVDADTIKSDSDLKVVITNERLAVKVKGDILYVSDPTAKVLDDDMVELPDSEAYETGAETPLVYIVYK
;
A
#
# COMPACT_ATOMS: atom_id res chain seq x y z
N MET A 1 34.70 9.26 -7.43
CA MET A 1 33.60 8.49 -8.05
C MET A 1 32.32 9.20 -7.67
N LYS A 2 31.63 9.80 -8.64
CA LYS A 2 30.41 10.59 -8.36
C LYS A 2 29.32 9.59 -7.99
N LYS A 3 28.83 9.64 -6.75
CA LYS A 3 27.67 8.87 -6.31
C LYS A 3 26.46 9.47 -7.02
N ILE A 4 26.01 8.82 -8.09
CA ILE A 4 24.76 9.15 -8.74
C ILE A 4 23.71 8.39 -7.93
N PHE A 5 23.00 9.12 -7.07
CA PHE A 5 21.77 8.63 -6.44
C PHE A 5 20.69 8.72 -7.52
N ILE A 6 20.41 7.62 -8.23
CA ILE A 6 19.21 7.50 -9.05
C ILE A 6 18.09 7.16 -8.08
N THR A 7 17.50 8.20 -7.50
CA THR A 7 16.21 8.11 -6.83
C THR A 7 15.21 7.69 -7.90
N LEU A 8 14.61 6.51 -7.72
CA LEU A 8 13.49 5.98 -8.51
C LEU A 8 12.26 6.86 -8.26
N ALA A 9 12.29 8.09 -8.79
CA ALA A 9 11.08 8.81 -9.11
C ALA A 9 10.73 8.38 -10.54
N LEU A 10 10.03 7.24 -10.68
CA LEU A 10 9.04 7.18 -11.74
C LEU A 10 8.19 8.42 -11.52
N ALA A 11 8.28 9.36 -12.46
CA ALA A 11 7.73 10.68 -12.33
C ALA A 11 6.25 10.54 -12.00
N GLY A 12 5.92 10.79 -10.73
CA GLY A 12 4.56 11.10 -10.33
C GLY A 12 4.13 12.33 -11.09
N VAL A 13 3.50 12.13 -12.24
CA VAL A 13 2.47 13.04 -12.73
C VAL A 13 1.21 12.70 -11.95
N MET A 14 1.26 13.08 -10.68
CA MET A 14 0.08 13.36 -9.87
C MET A 14 -0.61 14.57 -10.51
N THR A 15 -1.41 14.35 -11.53
CA THR A 15 -2.39 15.34 -12.00
C THR A 15 -3.60 14.64 -12.58
N GLY A 16 -4.53 14.28 -11.71
CA GLY A 16 -5.80 13.71 -12.15
C GLY A 16 -6.73 13.39 -10.99
N MET A 17 -7.32 14.42 -10.37
CA MET A 17 -8.57 14.24 -9.65
C MET A 17 -9.58 13.54 -10.58
N LEU A 18 -10.00 12.32 -10.25
CA LEU A 18 -11.21 11.75 -10.81
C LEU A 18 -12.02 11.05 -9.71
N CYS A 19 -13.21 11.61 -9.48
CA CYS A 19 -14.27 11.01 -8.70
C CYS A 19 -14.59 9.61 -9.24
N ALA A 20 -14.16 8.57 -8.53
CA ALA A 20 -14.65 7.22 -8.79
C ALA A 20 -16.07 7.08 -8.22
N CYS A 21 -17.05 7.36 -9.07
CA CYS A 21 -18.44 6.98 -8.86
C CYS A 21 -18.56 5.45 -8.92
N SER A 22 -18.67 4.83 -7.75
CA SER A 22 -19.29 3.52 -7.47
C SER A 22 -19.45 2.53 -8.64
N SER A 23 -18.57 1.52 -8.73
CA SER A 23 -18.93 0.08 -8.68
C SER A 23 -17.71 -0.82 -8.96
N SER A 24 -17.48 -1.80 -8.07
CA SER A 24 -16.40 -2.83 -8.03
C SER A 24 -14.95 -2.33 -7.89
N ALA A 25 -14.51 -2.08 -6.65
CA ALA A 25 -13.31 -1.32 -6.31
C ALA A 25 -12.02 -2.12 -6.03
N SER A 26 -11.91 -3.42 -6.32
CA SER A 26 -10.67 -4.18 -6.01
C SER A 26 -9.75 -4.41 -7.21
N ALA A 27 -10.26 -4.42 -8.44
CA ALA A 27 -9.46 -4.81 -9.58
C ALA A 27 -8.61 -3.69 -10.17
N ASP A 28 -8.94 -2.41 -9.95
CA ASP A 28 -8.42 -1.28 -10.75
C ASP A 28 -7.43 -0.36 -10.02
N VAL A 29 -6.95 -0.76 -8.84
CA VAL A 29 -6.02 0.02 -8.03
C VAL A 29 -4.61 -0.54 -8.11
N THR A 30 -3.61 0.35 -8.11
CA THR A 30 -2.21 -0.06 -7.88
C THR A 30 -2.10 -0.72 -6.52
N SER A 31 -1.44 -1.89 -6.49
CA SER A 31 -1.43 -2.74 -5.31
C SER A 31 -0.16 -3.54 -5.13
N ILE A 32 0.05 -3.99 -3.89
CA ILE A 32 0.96 -5.07 -3.55
C ILE A 32 0.15 -6.23 -2.97
N GLU A 33 0.50 -7.45 -3.34
CA GLU A 33 -0.02 -8.67 -2.72
C GLU A 33 1.12 -9.39 -2.00
N VAL A 34 0.94 -9.60 -0.69
CA VAL A 34 1.86 -10.35 0.15
C VAL A 34 1.47 -11.82 0.12
N SER A 35 2.28 -12.63 -0.56
CA SER A 35 2.06 -14.06 -0.64
C SER A 35 2.39 -14.77 0.68
N LYS A 36 1.94 -16.03 0.80
CA LYS A 36 2.22 -16.86 1.99
C LYS A 36 3.72 -17.13 2.20
N ASP A 37 4.49 -17.16 1.10
CA ASP A 37 5.90 -17.52 1.11
C ASP A 37 6.82 -16.28 1.22
N GLY A 38 6.25 -15.09 1.40
CA GLY A 38 6.97 -13.82 1.57
C GLY A 38 7.26 -13.06 0.28
N GLU A 39 6.95 -13.65 -0.89
CA GLU A 39 7.00 -12.98 -2.19
C GLU A 39 5.98 -11.83 -2.25
N ILE A 40 6.36 -10.72 -2.87
CA ILE A 40 5.51 -9.54 -3.10
C ILE A 40 5.16 -9.45 -4.58
N ASN A 41 3.88 -9.48 -4.90
CA ASN A 41 3.38 -9.25 -6.25
C ASN A 41 2.88 -7.82 -6.36
N ASN A 42 3.59 -6.98 -7.11
CA ASN A 42 3.20 -5.59 -7.35
C ASN A 42 2.46 -5.48 -8.67
N ILE A 43 1.24 -4.96 -8.63
CA ILE A 43 0.41 -4.68 -9.78
C ILE A 43 0.25 -3.17 -9.86
N ILE A 44 0.87 -2.57 -10.85
CA ILE A 44 0.77 -1.14 -11.14
C ILE A 44 -0.35 -0.96 -12.15
N LYS A 45 -1.31 -0.10 -11.83
CA LYS A 45 -2.39 0.33 -12.70
C LYS A 45 -2.44 1.84 -12.74
N GLU A 46 -2.12 2.42 -13.89
CA GLU A 46 -2.07 3.87 -14.06
C GLU A 46 -2.78 4.27 -15.34
N GLU A 47 -3.48 5.40 -15.30
CA GLU A 47 -3.97 6.04 -16.52
C GLU A 47 -2.77 6.47 -17.35
N PHE A 48 -2.67 5.93 -18.56
CA PHE A 48 -1.56 6.18 -19.45
C PHE A 48 -2.05 7.03 -20.62
N THR A 49 -2.00 8.35 -20.43
CA THR A 49 -2.49 9.34 -21.41
C THR A 49 -1.38 9.91 -22.29
N GLU A 50 -0.14 9.51 -22.03
CA GLU A 50 1.05 10.08 -22.63
C GLU A 50 1.41 9.34 -23.92
N ASP A 51 1.11 9.99 -25.06
CA ASP A 51 1.33 9.47 -26.41
C ASP A 51 2.81 9.33 -26.81
N TYR A 52 3.73 9.70 -25.91
CA TYR A 52 5.17 9.71 -26.17
C TYR A 52 5.96 8.49 -25.70
N TYR A 53 5.39 7.57 -24.91
CA TYR A 53 6.02 6.26 -24.66
C TYR A 53 5.21 5.13 -25.26
N SER A 54 5.89 4.21 -25.93
CA SER A 54 5.30 2.93 -26.31
C SER A 54 5.38 1.92 -25.17
N GLU A 55 4.53 0.89 -25.21
CA GLU A 55 4.59 -0.25 -24.29
C GLU A 55 6.00 -0.88 -24.28
N ASP A 56 6.63 -0.99 -25.45
CA ASP A 56 7.99 -1.53 -25.61
C ASP A 56 9.05 -0.64 -24.94
N ASP A 57 8.90 0.68 -25.00
CA ASP A 57 9.81 1.62 -24.35
C ASP A 57 9.70 1.51 -22.83
N LEU A 58 8.47 1.43 -22.31
CA LEU A 58 8.24 1.29 -20.88
C LEU A 58 8.74 -0.05 -20.36
N LYS A 59 8.52 -1.13 -21.11
CA LYS A 59 9.09 -2.43 -20.78
C LYS A 59 10.60 -2.40 -20.75
N SER A 60 11.22 -1.82 -21.77
CA SER A 60 12.69 -1.70 -21.83
C SER A 60 13.24 -0.89 -20.66
N PHE A 61 12.54 0.19 -20.28
CA PHE A 61 12.89 0.99 -19.12
C PHE A 61 12.80 0.19 -17.81
N ILE A 62 11.70 -0.53 -17.58
CA ILE A 62 11.54 -1.36 -16.37
C ILE A 62 12.60 -2.47 -16.34
N ASP A 63 12.85 -3.14 -17.48
CA ASP A 63 13.86 -4.20 -17.58
C ASP A 63 15.27 -3.65 -17.27
N GLU A 64 15.63 -2.45 -17.75
CA GLU A 64 16.92 -1.80 -17.46
C GLU A 64 17.08 -1.45 -15.97
N GLN A 65 16.00 -0.97 -15.33
CA GLN A 65 16.00 -0.67 -13.90
C GLN A 65 16.17 -1.93 -13.05
N VAL A 66 15.48 -3.02 -13.41
CA VAL A 66 15.62 -4.31 -12.73
C VAL A 66 17.02 -4.90 -12.94
N GLU A 67 17.56 -4.86 -14.16
CA GLU A 67 18.92 -5.33 -14.45
C GLU A 67 19.96 -4.54 -13.64
N THR A 68 19.82 -3.21 -13.60
CA THR A 68 20.71 -2.34 -12.82
C THR A 68 20.67 -2.71 -11.35
N TYR A 69 19.46 -2.78 -10.75
CA TYR A 69 19.31 -3.07 -9.33
C TYR A 69 19.85 -4.46 -8.95
N THR A 70 19.51 -5.49 -9.73
CA THR A 70 19.94 -6.88 -9.47
C THR A 70 21.43 -7.09 -9.72
N SER A 71 22.06 -6.28 -10.58
CA SER A 71 23.53 -6.28 -10.75
C SER A 71 24.28 -5.73 -9.54
N GLU A 72 23.66 -4.80 -8.79
CA GLU A 72 24.22 -4.22 -7.56
C GLU A 72 23.84 -5.04 -6.31
N HIS A 73 22.80 -5.87 -6.40
CA HIS A 73 22.25 -6.68 -5.32
C HIS A 73 22.06 -8.14 -5.78
N GLU A 74 23.15 -8.92 -5.82
CA GLU A 74 23.15 -10.29 -6.39
C GLU A 74 22.13 -11.26 -5.75
N SER A 75 21.68 -11.00 -4.52
CA SER A 75 20.66 -11.81 -3.84
C SER A 75 19.22 -11.44 -4.20
N ALA A 76 19.00 -10.26 -4.79
CA ALA A 76 17.68 -9.76 -5.11
C ALA A 76 17.04 -10.58 -6.22
N LYS A 77 15.74 -10.87 -6.05
CA LYS A 77 14.96 -11.63 -7.03
C LYS A 77 13.78 -10.78 -7.47
N ILE A 78 13.85 -10.29 -8.70
CA ILE A 78 12.79 -9.47 -9.29
C ILE A 78 12.48 -10.06 -10.66
N ASP A 79 11.20 -10.40 -10.88
CA ASP A 79 10.68 -10.86 -12.16
C ASP A 79 9.73 -9.81 -12.73
N VAL A 80 10.01 -9.39 -13.98
CA VAL A 80 9.13 -8.48 -14.73
C VAL A 80 8.13 -9.34 -15.49
N GLY A 81 6.89 -9.33 -15.01
CA GLY A 81 5.78 -10.06 -15.61
C GLY A 81 5.20 -9.34 -16.82
N SER A 82 3.87 -9.23 -16.86
CA SER A 82 3.17 -8.57 -17.96
C SER A 82 3.22 -7.05 -17.82
N ILE A 83 3.48 -6.37 -18.93
CA ILE A 83 3.19 -4.95 -19.13
C ILE A 83 2.23 -4.90 -20.31
N SER A 84 1.12 -4.18 -20.17
CA SER A 84 0.09 -4.10 -21.21
C SER A 84 -0.68 -2.80 -21.10
N TYR A 85 -0.99 -2.19 -22.23
CA TYR A 85 -1.88 -1.03 -22.31
C TYR A 85 -3.26 -1.42 -22.86
N ASP A 86 -4.31 -1.02 -22.16
CA ASP A 86 -5.70 -1.18 -22.60
C ASP A 86 -6.19 0.13 -23.23
N GLU A 87 -6.35 0.13 -24.56
CA GLU A 87 -6.76 1.32 -25.30
C GLU A 87 -8.20 1.78 -25.00
N GLU A 88 -9.10 0.88 -24.57
CA GLU A 88 -10.51 1.21 -24.30
C GLU A 88 -10.66 1.96 -22.98
N SER A 89 -9.93 1.51 -21.96
CA SER A 89 -9.90 2.12 -20.63
C SER A 89 -8.83 3.21 -20.48
N GLY A 90 -7.80 3.21 -21.34
CA GLY A 90 -6.65 4.09 -21.21
C GLY A 90 -5.71 3.71 -20.05
N ILE A 91 -5.78 2.46 -19.57
CA ILE A 91 -5.04 2.00 -18.40
C ILE A 91 -3.85 1.16 -18.82
N LEU A 92 -2.68 1.54 -18.35
CA LEU A 92 -1.50 0.69 -18.36
C LEU A 92 -1.52 -0.21 -17.12
N THR A 93 -1.26 -1.50 -17.33
CA THR A 93 -1.02 -2.46 -16.25
C THR A 93 0.40 -3.03 -16.35
N ALA A 94 1.18 -2.94 -15.27
CA ALA A 94 2.47 -3.61 -15.13
C ALA A 94 2.46 -4.54 -13.92
N LYS A 95 3.12 -5.69 -14.04
CA LYS A 95 3.24 -6.68 -12.96
C LYS A 95 4.70 -7.00 -12.69
N LEU A 96 5.13 -6.79 -11.46
CA LEU A 96 6.47 -7.15 -10.99
C LEU A 96 6.33 -8.09 -9.80
N THR A 97 7.18 -9.11 -9.74
CA THR A 97 7.22 -10.07 -8.64
C THR A 97 8.57 -9.97 -7.94
N PHE A 98 8.55 -9.79 -6.62
CA PHE A 98 9.74 -9.63 -5.80
C PHE A 98 9.84 -10.82 -4.84
N GLY A 99 11.02 -11.42 -4.74
CA GLY A 99 11.22 -12.64 -3.96
C GLY A 99 11.04 -12.47 -2.47
N SER A 100 11.09 -11.24 -1.95
CA SER A 100 10.81 -10.90 -0.57
C SER A 100 10.35 -9.45 -0.41
N TYR A 101 9.88 -9.08 0.79
CA TYR A 101 9.58 -7.68 1.11
C TYR A 101 10.84 -6.80 1.07
N GLU A 102 12.02 -7.34 1.39
CA GLU A 102 13.29 -6.61 1.30
C GLU A 102 13.67 -6.28 -0.14
N ASP A 103 13.44 -7.20 -1.08
CA ASP A 103 13.67 -6.97 -2.50
C ASP A 103 12.76 -5.83 -3.01
N TYR A 104 11.49 -5.83 -2.60
CA TYR A 104 10.54 -4.77 -2.92
C TYR A 104 10.94 -3.42 -2.29
N ALA A 105 11.16 -3.41 -0.97
CA ALA A 105 11.52 -2.22 -0.21
C ALA A 105 12.81 -1.59 -0.74
N GLY A 106 13.81 -2.42 -1.04
CA GLY A 106 15.09 -2.00 -1.57
C GLY A 106 15.00 -1.46 -3.00
N PHE A 107 14.28 -2.13 -3.89
CA PHE A 107 14.09 -1.69 -5.26
C PHE A 107 13.34 -0.36 -5.34
N ASN A 108 12.23 -0.23 -4.61
CA ASN A 108 11.39 0.96 -4.62
C ASN A 108 11.88 2.07 -3.67
N SER A 109 12.88 1.79 -2.83
CA SER A 109 13.38 2.72 -1.80
C SER A 109 12.30 3.19 -0.81
N VAL A 110 11.43 2.25 -0.41
CA VAL A 110 10.31 2.47 0.52
C VAL A 110 10.50 1.64 1.78
N THR A 111 9.64 1.84 2.77
CA THR A 111 9.52 0.91 3.90
C THR A 111 8.40 -0.06 3.59
N LEU A 112 8.74 -1.34 3.46
CA LEU A 112 7.80 -2.45 3.49
C LEU A 112 8.37 -3.54 4.38
N TYR A 113 7.55 -4.07 5.27
CA TYR A 113 7.90 -5.19 6.14
C TYR A 113 6.72 -6.14 6.23
N ALA A 114 6.96 -7.45 6.09
CA ALA A 114 5.91 -8.46 6.16
C ALA A 114 6.38 -9.70 6.93
N ALA A 115 5.83 -9.92 8.12
CA ALA A 115 6.16 -11.08 8.96
C ALA A 115 5.06 -11.37 10.00
N SER A 116 5.34 -12.23 10.98
CA SER A 116 4.49 -12.34 12.18
C SER A 116 4.61 -11.09 13.05
N VAL A 117 3.59 -10.80 13.85
CA VAL A 117 3.63 -9.71 14.84
C VAL A 117 4.78 -9.92 15.83
N ILE A 118 5.00 -11.16 16.28
CA ILE A 118 6.11 -11.50 17.19
C ILE A 118 7.47 -11.20 16.55
N GLN A 119 7.64 -11.50 15.26
CA GLN A 119 8.88 -11.21 14.55
C GLN A 119 9.05 -9.69 14.37
N ALA A 120 7.99 -8.96 14.00
CA ALA A 120 8.04 -7.50 13.91
C ALA A 120 8.49 -6.84 15.22
N MET A 121 7.98 -7.31 16.35
CA MET A 121 8.41 -6.84 17.68
C MET A 121 9.88 -7.19 17.97
N ALA A 122 10.32 -8.40 17.61
CA ALA A 122 11.71 -8.82 17.77
C ALA A 122 12.67 -7.97 16.91
N ASP A 123 12.20 -7.53 15.74
CA ASP A 123 12.95 -6.69 14.79
C ASP A 123 12.83 -5.19 15.09
N GLY A 124 12.12 -4.82 16.16
CA GLY A 124 12.12 -3.48 16.75
C GLY A 124 10.93 -2.60 16.42
N TYR A 125 9.91 -3.12 15.74
CA TYR A 125 8.66 -2.39 15.51
C TYR A 125 7.83 -2.33 16.80
N SER A 126 7.50 -1.10 17.23
CA SER A 126 6.58 -0.85 18.34
C SER A 126 5.13 -0.92 17.87
N PHE A 127 4.26 -1.48 18.71
CA PHE A 127 2.81 -1.48 18.52
C PHE A 127 2.16 -0.52 19.54
N ASP A 128 2.70 0.70 19.62
CA ASP A 128 2.23 1.74 20.54
C ASP A 128 1.22 2.70 19.88
N GLU A 129 1.00 2.54 18.56
CA GLU A 129 -0.03 3.25 17.79
C GLU A 129 -1.43 2.72 18.13
N ASP A 130 -2.46 3.50 17.78
CA ASP A 130 -3.84 3.05 17.86
C ASP A 130 -4.14 2.03 16.74
N PHE A 131 -4.93 1.01 17.07
CA PHE A 131 -5.39 0.00 16.13
C PHE A 131 -6.91 -0.06 16.10
N TYR A 132 -7.45 -0.37 14.93
CA TYR A 132 -8.88 -0.32 14.65
C TYR A 132 -9.35 -1.63 14.04
N ASP A 133 -10.42 -2.22 14.59
CA ASP A 133 -11.04 -3.44 14.06
C ASP A 133 -11.88 -3.12 12.83
N ILE A 134 -11.39 -3.53 11.67
CA ILE A 134 -12.04 -3.24 10.38
C ILE A 134 -13.34 -4.03 10.18
N ASN A 135 -13.56 -5.07 10.99
CA ASN A 135 -14.78 -5.88 10.99
C ASN A 135 -15.82 -5.36 11.99
N SER A 136 -15.49 -4.31 12.74
CA SER A 136 -16.39 -3.66 13.67
C SER A 136 -17.12 -2.48 13.03
N VAL A 137 -18.29 -2.17 13.58
CA VAL A 137 -18.93 -0.86 13.40
C VAL A 137 -18.97 -0.28 14.81
N ALA A 138 -18.20 0.76 15.09
CA ALA A 138 -18.21 1.41 16.38
C ALA A 138 -19.63 1.92 16.65
N GLU A 139 -20.15 1.57 17.82
CA GLU A 139 -21.42 2.10 18.29
C GLU A 139 -21.25 3.61 18.39
N ALA A 140 -22.03 4.37 17.62
CA ALA A 140 -22.06 5.82 17.77
C ALA A 140 -22.41 6.13 19.22
N GLU A 141 -21.48 6.73 19.97
CA GLU A 141 -21.79 7.24 21.31
C GLU A 141 -22.91 8.26 21.14
N THR A 142 -24.13 7.89 21.56
CA THR A 142 -25.27 8.79 21.57
C THR A 142 -25.07 9.82 22.68
N GLU A 143 -24.27 10.84 22.40
CA GLU A 143 -24.27 12.07 23.17
C GLU A 143 -25.30 13.02 22.55
N ALA A 144 -26.43 13.11 23.23
CA ALA A 144 -27.46 14.08 22.92
C ALA A 144 -26.99 15.49 23.30
N ASP A 145 -26.52 16.28 22.33
CA ASP A 145 -26.85 17.71 22.34
C ASP A 145 -26.87 18.30 20.93
N SER A 146 -28.07 18.68 20.52
CA SER A 146 -28.38 19.37 19.28
C SER A 146 -28.02 20.85 19.40
N SER A 147 -26.95 21.29 18.73
CA SER A 147 -26.89 22.66 18.19
C SER A 147 -25.93 22.76 17.01
N ALA A 148 -26.48 23.28 15.92
CA ALA A 148 -25.91 23.44 14.59
C ALA A 148 -24.53 24.10 14.49
N SER A 149 -23.73 23.66 13.51
CA SER A 149 -23.11 24.54 12.51
C SER A 149 -22.50 23.73 11.36
N ASP A 150 -23.09 23.89 10.19
CA ASP A 150 -22.46 23.94 8.86
C ASP A 150 -20.94 23.67 8.82
N SER A 151 -20.54 22.50 8.30
CA SER A 151 -19.22 22.30 7.68
C SER A 151 -19.27 21.10 6.74
N LEU A 152 -19.17 21.39 5.44
CA LEU A 152 -18.79 20.42 4.42
C LEU A 152 -17.37 19.91 4.71
N SER A 153 -17.23 18.64 5.10
CA SER A 153 -16.04 17.83 4.84
C SER A 153 -16.48 16.40 4.59
N THR A 154 -16.58 16.03 3.32
CA THR A 154 -16.75 14.64 2.89
C THR A 154 -15.39 13.95 2.98
N GLN A 155 -15.07 13.39 4.14
CA GLN A 155 -14.36 12.13 4.25
C GLN A 155 -15.29 11.21 5.03
N GLU A 156 -15.55 10.01 4.51
CA GLU A 156 -16.24 9.00 5.29
C GLU A 156 -15.26 8.56 6.39
N GLU A 157 -15.33 9.20 7.57
CA GLU A 157 -14.67 8.69 8.77
C GLU A 157 -15.24 7.29 9.02
N THR A 158 -14.46 6.27 8.71
CA THR A 158 -14.86 4.91 9.04
C THR A 158 -14.85 4.80 10.55
N ASN A 159 -16.01 4.45 11.12
CA ASN A 159 -16.19 4.39 12.56
C ASN A 159 -15.78 2.98 13.04
N TYR A 160 -14.49 2.67 13.01
CA TYR A 160 -13.97 1.41 13.55
C TYR A 160 -13.78 1.50 15.06
N ALA A 161 -14.10 0.43 15.78
CA ALA A 161 -13.80 0.32 17.20
C ALA A 161 -12.29 0.18 17.41
N SER A 162 -11.75 0.89 18.40
CA SER A 162 -10.35 0.75 18.78
C SER A 162 -10.09 -0.60 19.46
N VAL A 163 -8.88 -1.12 19.26
CA VAL A 163 -8.41 -2.40 19.80
C VAL A 163 -7.17 -2.15 20.64
N ASP A 164 -7.15 -2.73 21.83
CA ASP A 164 -5.97 -2.67 22.69
C ASP A 164 -4.82 -3.42 22.03
N ALA A 165 -3.69 -2.74 21.85
CA ALA A 165 -2.51 -3.31 21.21
C ALA A 165 -2.00 -4.57 21.91
N ASP A 166 -2.24 -4.78 23.22
CA ASP A 166 -1.87 -6.02 23.92
C ASP A 166 -2.66 -7.23 23.39
N THR A 167 -3.86 -7.03 22.84
CA THR A 167 -4.61 -8.07 22.13
C THR A 167 -3.84 -8.54 20.89
N ILE A 168 -3.27 -7.60 20.14
CA ILE A 168 -2.48 -7.88 18.94
C ILE A 168 -1.14 -8.51 19.31
N LYS A 169 -0.43 -7.95 20.29
CA LYS A 169 0.89 -8.41 20.74
C LYS A 169 0.86 -9.81 21.35
N SER A 170 -0.28 -10.27 21.86
CA SER A 170 -0.40 -11.57 22.55
C SER A 170 -0.83 -12.74 21.67
N ASP A 171 -1.39 -12.49 20.48
CA ASP A 171 -1.76 -13.55 19.52
C ASP A 171 -0.57 -13.90 18.62
N SER A 172 0.00 -15.08 18.83
CA SER A 172 1.17 -15.58 18.09
C SER A 172 0.90 -15.94 16.64
N ASP A 173 -0.37 -16.08 16.26
CA ASP A 173 -0.74 -16.44 14.89
C ASP A 173 -0.88 -15.21 13.99
N LEU A 174 -0.94 -14.01 14.56
CA LEU A 174 -1.11 -12.78 13.80
C LEU A 174 0.13 -12.44 12.99
N LYS A 175 -0.14 -11.95 11.78
CA LYS A 175 0.85 -11.40 10.87
C LYS A 175 0.59 -9.92 10.67
N VAL A 176 1.60 -9.23 10.18
CA VAL A 176 1.55 -7.79 9.94
C VAL A 176 2.26 -7.43 8.65
N VAL A 177 1.67 -6.51 7.90
CA VAL A 177 2.35 -5.70 6.89
C VAL A 177 2.55 -4.30 7.48
N ILE A 178 3.76 -3.77 7.42
CA ILE A 178 4.10 -2.42 7.87
C ILE A 178 4.66 -1.67 6.67
N THR A 179 4.01 -0.56 6.27
CA THR A 179 4.39 0.17 5.06
C THR A 179 4.24 1.69 5.20
N ASN A 180 5.09 2.44 4.51
CA ASN A 180 4.90 3.88 4.30
C ASN A 180 4.29 4.20 2.92
N GLU A 181 3.96 3.19 2.12
CA GLU A 181 3.31 3.37 0.83
C GLU A 181 1.83 3.64 0.98
N ARG A 182 1.25 4.31 -0.03
CA ARG A 182 -0.17 4.66 -0.14
C ARG A 182 -0.74 4.06 -1.42
N LEU A 183 -1.05 2.77 -1.30
CA LEU A 183 -1.58 1.93 -2.35
C LEU A 183 -2.46 0.84 -1.71
N ALA A 184 -3.08 0.00 -2.52
CA ALA A 184 -3.83 -1.12 -1.97
C ALA A 184 -2.92 -2.29 -1.57
N VAL A 185 -3.10 -2.80 -0.37
CA VAL A 185 -2.36 -3.92 0.18
C VAL A 185 -3.30 -5.11 0.30
N LYS A 186 -2.97 -6.17 -0.43
CA LYS A 186 -3.63 -7.47 -0.36
C LYS A 186 -2.74 -8.43 0.41
N VAL A 187 -3.33 -9.27 1.25
CA VAL A 187 -2.62 -10.28 2.04
C VAL A 187 -3.21 -11.66 1.83
N LYS A 188 -2.45 -12.71 2.16
CA LYS A 188 -3.00 -14.06 2.21
C LYS A 188 -3.55 -14.40 3.60
N GLY A 189 -4.76 -13.93 3.87
CA GLY A 189 -5.50 -14.11 5.12
C GLY A 189 -6.57 -13.03 5.28
N ASP A 190 -7.31 -13.08 6.37
CA ASP A 190 -8.34 -12.08 6.66
C ASP A 190 -7.70 -10.93 7.42
N ILE A 191 -7.87 -9.69 6.94
CA ILE A 191 -7.44 -8.49 7.63
C ILE A 191 -8.36 -8.25 8.83
N LEU A 192 -7.75 -8.01 9.98
CA LEU A 192 -8.45 -7.82 11.25
C LEU A 192 -8.32 -6.38 11.73
N TYR A 193 -7.10 -5.84 11.68
CA TYR A 193 -6.82 -4.53 12.26
C TYR A 193 -5.97 -3.66 11.34
N VAL A 194 -6.21 -2.36 11.39
CA VAL A 194 -5.36 -1.34 10.74
C VAL A 194 -4.98 -0.27 11.75
N SER A 195 -3.80 0.32 11.61
CA SER A 195 -3.41 1.49 12.43
C SER A 195 -3.85 2.83 11.83
N ASP A 196 -4.30 2.83 10.58
CA ASP A 196 -4.85 4.01 9.91
C ASP A 196 -6.37 3.85 9.78
N PRO A 197 -7.18 4.60 10.55
CA PRO A 197 -8.65 4.51 10.52
C PRO A 197 -9.24 5.09 9.24
N THR A 198 -8.43 5.68 8.35
CA THR A 198 -8.88 6.15 7.03
C THR A 198 -8.66 5.11 5.93
N ALA A 199 -8.03 3.97 6.25
CA ALA A 199 -7.88 2.86 5.32
C ALA A 199 -9.25 2.34 4.86
N LYS A 200 -9.41 2.18 3.55
CA LYS A 200 -10.65 1.73 2.93
C LYS A 200 -10.60 0.23 2.69
N VAL A 201 -11.49 -0.52 3.34
CA VAL A 201 -11.64 -1.96 3.11
C VAL A 201 -12.23 -2.21 1.73
N LEU A 202 -11.47 -2.92 0.89
CA LEU A 202 -11.91 -3.31 -0.45
C LEU A 202 -12.45 -4.74 -0.47
N ASP A 203 -11.87 -5.62 0.34
CA ASP A 203 -12.31 -7.00 0.58
C ASP A 203 -11.81 -7.47 1.96
N ASP A 204 -12.19 -8.67 2.40
CA ASP A 204 -11.69 -9.28 3.64
C ASP A 204 -10.16 -9.37 3.71
N ASP A 205 -9.51 -9.54 2.56
CA ASP A 205 -8.06 -9.70 2.42
C ASP A 205 -7.34 -8.49 1.81
N MET A 206 -8.04 -7.36 1.63
CA MET A 206 -7.50 -6.20 0.91
C MET A 206 -7.98 -4.85 1.44
N VAL A 207 -7.03 -3.97 1.74
CA VAL A 207 -7.27 -2.57 2.16
C VAL A 207 -6.54 -1.58 1.25
N GLU A 208 -7.16 -0.44 0.97
CA GLU A 208 -6.58 0.69 0.25
C GLU A 208 -6.14 1.77 1.24
N LEU A 209 -4.84 2.12 1.21
CA LEU A 209 -4.29 3.17 2.07
C LEU A 209 -4.37 4.53 1.34
N PRO A 210 -5.09 5.52 1.90
CA PRO A 210 -5.25 6.82 1.25
C PRO A 210 -3.96 7.64 1.30
N ASP A 211 -3.82 8.58 0.37
CA ASP A 211 -2.68 9.50 0.35
C ASP A 211 -2.47 10.20 1.70
N SER A 212 -1.21 10.39 2.07
CA SER A 212 -0.87 11.09 3.30
C SER A 212 -0.66 12.57 3.05
N GLU A 213 -1.23 13.41 3.90
CA GLU A 213 -0.94 14.86 4.00
C GLU A 213 0.57 15.16 4.20
N ALA A 214 1.35 14.18 4.70
CA ALA A 214 2.80 14.28 4.78
C ALA A 214 3.45 14.49 3.40
N TYR A 215 2.84 13.95 2.36
CA TYR A 215 3.32 14.06 0.97
C TYR A 215 3.31 15.51 0.48
N GLU A 216 2.25 16.27 0.79
CA GLU A 216 2.13 17.68 0.39
C GLU A 216 3.13 18.59 1.11
N THR A 217 3.53 18.18 2.32
CA THR A 217 4.41 18.96 3.20
C THR A 217 5.88 18.55 3.10
N GLY A 218 6.18 17.47 2.38
CA GLY A 218 7.52 16.87 2.31
C GLY A 218 7.98 16.24 3.62
N ALA A 219 7.04 15.95 4.52
CA ALA A 219 7.30 15.22 5.76
C ALA A 219 7.44 13.71 5.47
N GLU A 220 8.06 12.97 6.38
CA GLU A 220 8.11 11.52 6.27
C GLU A 220 6.69 10.95 6.39
N THR A 221 6.32 10.13 5.41
CA THR A 221 5.03 9.43 5.41
C THR A 221 4.98 8.46 6.59
N PRO A 222 3.96 8.53 7.48
CA PRO A 222 3.88 7.66 8.64
C PRO A 222 3.65 6.20 8.23
N LEU A 223 4.19 5.28 9.04
CA LEU A 223 3.98 3.85 8.85
C LEU A 223 2.53 3.48 9.15
N VAL A 224 1.97 2.60 8.34
CA VAL A 224 0.68 1.96 8.56
C VAL A 224 0.89 0.48 8.78
N TYR A 225 0.22 -0.06 9.80
CA TYR A 225 0.24 -1.46 10.19
C TYR A 225 -1.07 -2.10 9.76
N ILE A 226 -0.98 -3.19 9.00
CA ILE A 226 -2.11 -3.99 8.55
C ILE A 226 -1.94 -5.39 9.16
N VAL A 227 -2.79 -5.73 10.13
CA VAL A 227 -2.71 -6.96 10.91
C VAL A 227 -3.75 -7.95 10.42
N TYR A 228 -3.33 -9.19 10.17
CA TYR A 228 -4.16 -10.22 9.52
C TYR A 228 -3.86 -11.62 10.05
N LYS A 229 -4.74 -12.59 9.72
CA LYS A 229 -4.63 -14.00 10.15
C LYS A 229 -4.84 -15.00 9.01
#